data_AF-A0A7Z9QQC6-F1
#
_entry.id   AF-A0A7Z9QQC6-F1
#
_cell.length_a   1.000
_cell.length_b   1.000
_cell.length_c   1.000
_cell.angle_alpha   90.00
_cell.angle_beta   90.00
_cell.angle_gamma   90.00
#
_symmetry.space_group_name_H-M   'P 1'
#
loop_
_entity.id
_entity.type
_entity.pdbx_description
1 polymer ?
#
loop_
_entity_poly.entity_id
_entity_poly.type
_entity_poly.pdbx_seq_one_letter_code
_entity_poly.pdbx_strand_id
1 'polypeptide(L)'
;MKSRMLNLIGASVGLIVLVLMFTSQGDAKIDPETAVGIWLFDDGSGNIAEDSSGKGNDGKIEKGPKWVDGKFGKALEFDGKDDYVYVSDPGKSSLDLTKSLTIMAWIKPVQHAQGNVIVNKRAPVAPCNYTLRLADGTNGEFDFWYNSGSWQGYTTTTGAMVKDGTWYHIASTYTSGEG
;
A
#
# COMPACT_ATOMS: atom_id res chain seq x y z
N MET A 1 16.86 -53.95 45.32
CA MET A 1 15.65 -53.10 45.17
C MET A 1 15.89 -52.10 44.06
N LYS A 2 15.34 -52.38 42.88
CA LYS A 2 15.15 -51.40 41.80
C LYS A 2 14.05 -50.44 42.23
N SER A 3 14.19 -49.12 42.04
CA SER A 3 13.11 -48.21 41.57
C SER A 3 13.47 -46.73 41.79
N ARG A 4 13.06 -45.90 40.82
CA ARG A 4 12.87 -44.43 40.87
C ARG A 4 14.08 -43.51 40.67
N MET A 5 14.69 -43.58 39.48
CA MET A 5 15.45 -42.45 38.94
C MET A 5 15.08 -42.16 37.48
N LEU A 6 13.79 -42.08 37.19
CA LEU A 6 13.27 -41.56 35.92
C LEU A 6 12.05 -40.70 36.23
N ASN A 7 12.10 -39.42 35.85
CA ASN A 7 10.98 -38.55 35.41
C ASN A 7 11.22 -37.05 35.71
N LEU A 8 12.40 -36.50 35.42
CA LEU A 8 12.57 -35.03 35.48
C LEU A 8 13.08 -34.36 34.18
N ILE A 9 13.22 -35.11 33.08
CA ILE A 9 13.67 -34.56 31.79
C ILE A 9 12.50 -34.41 30.78
N GLY A 10 11.37 -35.09 31.01
CA GLY A 10 10.21 -35.03 30.11
C GLY A 10 9.29 -33.80 30.26
N ALA A 11 9.35 -33.10 31.40
CA ALA A 11 8.45 -31.98 31.68
C ALA A 11 8.91 -30.66 31.02
N SER A 12 10.22 -30.46 30.83
CA SER A 12 10.77 -29.19 30.36
C SER A 12 10.69 -28.99 28.85
N VAL A 13 10.71 -30.08 28.08
CA VAL A 13 10.57 -30.03 26.60
C VAL A 13 9.11 -29.83 26.19
N GLY A 14 8.15 -30.38 26.95
CA GLY A 14 6.72 -30.20 26.68
C GLY A 14 6.22 -28.77 26.88
N LEU A 15 6.83 -28.00 27.79
CA LEU A 15 6.42 -26.62 28.06
C LEU A 15 6.92 -25.62 27.00
N ILE A 16 8.06 -25.88 26.38
CA ILE A 16 8.67 -24.99 25.36
C ILE A 16 7.92 -25.09 24.01
N VAL A 17 7.32 -26.24 23.69
CA VAL A 17 6.56 -26.43 22.43
C VAL A 17 5.17 -25.78 22.50
N LEU A 18 4.58 -25.61 23.70
CA LEU A 18 3.24 -25.04 23.85
C LEU A 18 3.20 -23.49 23.72
N VAL A 19 4.34 -22.81 23.86
CA VAL A 19 4.45 -21.34 23.80
C VAL A 19 4.65 -20.81 22.37
N LEU A 20 4.95 -21.68 21.40
CA LEU A 20 5.31 -21.28 20.02
C LEU A 20 4.15 -21.21 19.02
N MET A 21 2.90 -21.51 19.39
CA MET A 21 1.79 -21.61 18.41
C MET A 21 0.69 -20.55 18.52
N PHE A 22 0.87 -19.52 19.35
CA PHE A 22 0.04 -18.32 19.28
C PHE A 22 0.86 -17.16 18.72
N THR A 23 1.33 -17.31 17.47
CA THR A 23 1.48 -16.11 16.66
C THR A 23 0.06 -15.62 16.41
N SER A 24 -0.33 -14.50 17.02
CA SER A 24 -1.52 -13.81 16.56
C SER A 24 -1.26 -13.47 15.10
N GLN A 25 -1.92 -14.19 14.19
CA GLN A 25 -2.03 -13.73 12.82
C GLN A 25 -2.82 -12.42 12.92
N GLY A 26 -2.10 -11.30 12.81
CA GLY A 26 -2.74 -10.02 12.61
C GLY A 26 -3.37 -10.07 11.23
N ASP A 27 -4.65 -10.43 11.18
CA ASP A 27 -5.43 -10.24 9.95
C ASP A 27 -5.57 -8.73 9.75
N ALA A 28 -4.72 -8.17 8.88
CA ALA A 28 -4.97 -6.88 8.27
C ALA A 28 -6.15 -7.05 7.31
N LYS A 29 -7.36 -7.14 7.87
CA LYS A 29 -8.58 -7.13 7.08
C LYS A 29 -8.81 -5.69 6.62
N ILE A 30 -8.99 -5.49 5.32
CA ILE A 30 -9.55 -4.22 4.84
C ILE A 30 -10.90 -4.09 5.53
N ASP A 31 -11.04 -3.08 6.39
CA ASP A 31 -12.34 -2.65 6.86
C ASP A 31 -12.97 -1.85 5.71
N PRO A 32 -13.94 -2.42 4.97
CA PRO A 32 -14.52 -1.75 3.82
C PRO A 32 -15.23 -0.46 4.24
N GLU A 33 -15.66 -0.36 5.51
CA GLU A 33 -16.33 0.82 6.04
C GLU A 33 -15.37 2.02 6.16
N THR A 34 -14.08 1.75 6.41
CA THR A 34 -13.04 2.80 6.51
C THR A 34 -12.27 2.99 5.22
N ALA A 35 -12.41 2.09 4.24
CA ALA A 35 -11.85 2.30 2.92
C ALA A 35 -12.58 3.43 2.21
N VAL A 36 -11.81 4.41 1.72
CA VAL A 36 -12.36 5.58 1.01
C VAL A 36 -12.07 5.57 -0.49
N GLY A 37 -11.38 4.55 -0.98
CA GLY A 37 -11.12 4.34 -2.40
C GLY A 37 -10.55 2.94 -2.63
N ILE A 38 -11.19 2.18 -3.51
CA ILE A 38 -10.74 0.84 -3.91
C ILE A 38 -10.85 0.75 -5.43
N TRP A 39 -9.72 0.83 -6.13
CA TRP A 39 -9.65 0.65 -7.59
C TRP A 39 -9.03 -0.70 -7.91
N LEU A 40 -9.87 -1.70 -8.17
CA LEU A 40 -9.43 -3.06 -8.48
C LEU A 40 -8.98 -3.24 -9.93
N PHE A 41 -9.40 -2.33 -10.82
CA PHE A 41 -9.16 -2.40 -12.26
C PHE A 41 -9.79 -3.64 -12.93
N ASP A 42 -10.85 -4.23 -12.37
CA ASP A 42 -11.51 -5.40 -12.95
C ASP A 42 -12.38 -5.09 -14.19
N ASP A 43 -12.68 -3.81 -14.46
CA ASP A 43 -13.41 -3.34 -15.65
C ASP A 43 -12.78 -3.83 -16.98
N GLY A 44 -11.44 -3.85 -17.01
CA GLY A 44 -10.64 -4.37 -18.11
C GLY A 44 -10.77 -3.64 -19.45
N SER A 45 -11.55 -2.55 -19.50
CA SER A 45 -11.83 -1.77 -20.71
C SER A 45 -12.42 -0.41 -20.36
N GLY A 46 -12.56 0.47 -21.36
CA GLY A 46 -13.13 1.81 -21.16
C GLY A 46 -12.14 2.80 -20.56
N ASN A 47 -12.67 3.94 -20.10
CA ASN A 47 -11.91 5.08 -19.59
C ASN A 47 -12.27 5.44 -18.14
N ILE A 48 -12.90 4.52 -17.41
CA ILE A 48 -13.23 4.66 -16.00
C ILE A 48 -12.59 3.50 -15.25
N ALA A 49 -12.00 3.79 -14.09
CA ALA A 49 -11.61 2.83 -13.08
C ALA A 49 -12.61 2.94 -11.93
N GLU A 50 -13.45 1.93 -11.77
CA GLU A 50 -14.53 1.95 -10.77
C GLU A 50 -13.98 1.95 -9.34
N ASP A 51 -14.58 2.76 -8.46
CA ASP A 51 -14.33 2.75 -7.02
C ASP A 51 -15.27 1.76 -6.30
N SER A 52 -14.75 0.59 -5.96
CA SER A 52 -15.47 -0.45 -5.23
C SER A 52 -15.69 -0.14 -3.74
N SER A 53 -15.21 0.99 -3.21
CA SER A 53 -15.44 1.37 -1.80
C SER A 53 -16.84 1.92 -1.53
N GLY A 54 -17.58 2.25 -2.58
CA GLY A 54 -18.90 2.88 -2.47
C GLY A 54 -18.85 4.35 -2.06
N LYS A 55 -17.67 5.00 -2.10
CA LYS A 55 -17.54 6.45 -1.83
C LYS A 55 -17.70 7.31 -3.08
N GLY A 56 -17.81 6.70 -4.26
CA GLY A 56 -18.03 7.39 -5.53
C GLY A 56 -16.77 8.10 -6.03
N ASN A 57 -15.59 7.61 -5.65
CA ASN A 57 -14.30 8.14 -6.07
C ASN A 57 -13.81 7.49 -7.37
N ASP A 58 -14.71 7.28 -8.35
CA ASP A 58 -14.36 6.71 -9.64
C ASP A 58 -13.22 7.51 -10.30
N GLY A 59 -12.26 6.78 -10.85
CA GLY A 59 -11.12 7.35 -11.54
C GLY A 59 -11.39 7.49 -13.03
N LYS A 60 -11.15 8.66 -13.60
CA LYS A 60 -11.10 8.84 -15.06
C LYS A 60 -9.72 8.50 -15.58
N ILE A 61 -9.64 7.54 -16.49
CA ILE A 61 -8.40 7.15 -17.15
C ILE A 61 -8.06 8.19 -18.22
N GLU A 62 -6.88 8.78 -18.12
CA GLU A 62 -6.43 9.89 -18.97
C GLU A 62 -5.13 9.54 -19.69
N LYS A 63 -4.92 10.15 -20.85
CA LYS A 63 -3.70 10.06 -21.70
C LYS A 63 -3.36 8.69 -22.30
N GLY A 64 -4.04 7.65 -21.86
CA GLY A 64 -4.15 6.37 -22.57
C GLY A 64 -3.28 5.24 -22.03
N PRO A 65 -3.22 5.00 -20.70
CA PRO A 65 -2.64 3.77 -20.19
C PRO A 65 -3.40 2.56 -20.76
N LYS A 66 -2.68 1.46 -20.91
CA LYS A 66 -3.21 0.25 -21.54
C LYS A 66 -3.75 -0.72 -20.51
N TRP A 67 -4.90 -1.30 -20.81
CA TRP A 67 -5.39 -2.47 -20.07
C TRP A 67 -4.52 -3.70 -20.38
N VAL A 68 -3.97 -4.31 -19.34
CA VAL A 68 -3.13 -5.52 -19.40
C VAL A 68 -3.59 -6.55 -18.37
N ASP A 69 -3.04 -7.76 -18.43
CA ASP A 69 -3.26 -8.75 -17.37
C ASP A 69 -2.50 -8.33 -16.10
N GLY A 70 -3.25 -8.22 -15.00
CA GLY A 70 -2.76 -7.73 -13.72
C GLY A 70 -2.18 -8.83 -12.83
N LYS A 71 -1.87 -8.47 -11.58
CA LYS A 71 -1.56 -9.46 -10.54
C LYS A 71 -2.78 -10.34 -10.27
N PHE A 72 -3.94 -9.71 -10.25
CA PHE A 72 -5.27 -10.31 -10.21
C PHE A 72 -6.09 -9.63 -11.31
N GLY A 73 -6.86 -10.40 -12.08
CA GLY A 73 -7.70 -9.84 -13.14
C GLY A 73 -6.90 -8.96 -14.12
N LYS A 74 -7.25 -7.68 -14.18
CA LYS A 74 -6.67 -6.69 -15.08
C LYS A 74 -5.88 -5.61 -14.31
N ALA A 75 -5.08 -4.85 -15.05
CA ALA A 75 -4.34 -3.71 -14.54
C ALA A 75 -4.15 -2.66 -15.63
N LEU A 76 -3.71 -1.46 -15.24
CA LEU A 76 -3.27 -0.42 -16.15
C LEU A 76 -1.73 -0.41 -16.25
N GLU A 77 -1.23 -0.45 -17.48
CA GLU A 77 0.18 -0.19 -17.82
C GLU A 77 0.34 1.27 -18.23
N PHE A 78 1.20 1.98 -17.52
CA PHE A 78 1.49 3.41 -17.71
C PHE A 78 2.79 3.56 -18.49
N ASP A 79 2.83 4.46 -19.46
CA ASP A 79 3.98 4.66 -20.35
C ASP A 79 5.16 5.43 -19.72
N GLY A 80 4.96 5.97 -18.52
CA GLY A 80 5.95 6.73 -17.75
C GLY A 80 6.13 8.18 -18.20
N LYS A 81 5.25 8.73 -19.06
CA LYS A 81 5.32 10.11 -19.55
C LYS A 81 4.18 10.98 -19.03
N ASP A 82 2.94 10.63 -19.37
CA ASP A 82 1.78 11.45 -19.01
C ASP A 82 0.50 10.65 -18.69
N ASP A 83 0.55 9.32 -18.67
CA ASP A 83 -0.57 8.46 -18.25
C ASP A 83 -0.92 8.61 -16.76
N TYR A 84 -2.22 8.72 -16.44
CA TYR A 84 -2.71 8.68 -15.07
C TYR A 84 -4.19 8.29 -14.98
N VAL A 85 -4.59 7.95 -13.75
CA VAL A 85 -6.00 7.89 -13.35
C VAL A 85 -6.30 9.11 -12.50
N TYR A 86 -7.26 9.91 -12.94
CA TYR A 86 -7.70 11.12 -12.26
C TYR A 86 -8.93 10.86 -11.41
N VAL A 87 -8.80 11.04 -10.10
CA VAL A 87 -9.94 11.02 -9.18
C VAL A 87 -10.29 12.47 -8.84
N SER A 88 -11.57 12.83 -9.01
CA SER A 88 -12.01 14.19 -8.73
C SER A 88 -12.01 14.47 -7.23
N ASP A 89 -11.49 15.63 -6.84
CA ASP A 89 -11.46 16.10 -5.46
C ASP A 89 -11.88 17.57 -5.39
N PRO A 90 -13.19 17.85 -5.38
CA PRO A 90 -13.71 19.22 -5.36
C PRO A 90 -13.60 19.92 -3.99
N GLY A 91 -12.95 19.30 -2.99
CA GLY A 91 -12.80 19.79 -1.62
C GLY A 91 -13.84 19.23 -0.64
N LYS A 92 -13.39 18.85 0.57
CA LYS A 92 -14.13 18.01 1.53
C LYS A 92 -14.41 16.61 0.98
N SER A 93 -13.42 16.04 0.29
CA SER A 93 -13.49 14.67 -0.22
C SER A 93 -13.32 13.67 0.93
N SER A 94 -13.87 12.47 0.77
CA SER A 94 -13.52 11.32 1.63
C SER A 94 -12.03 10.97 1.58
N LEU A 95 -11.31 11.48 0.59
CA LEU A 95 -9.86 11.37 0.44
C LEU A 95 -9.08 12.40 1.28
N ASP A 96 -9.75 13.35 1.97
CA ASP A 96 -9.12 14.31 2.88
C ASP A 96 -8.73 13.66 4.23
N LEU A 97 -7.79 12.71 4.17
CA LEU A 97 -7.30 11.96 5.33
C LEU A 97 -6.32 12.80 6.15
N THR A 98 -6.73 13.22 7.35
CA THR A 98 -5.99 14.19 8.18
C THR A 98 -5.32 13.61 9.42
N LYS A 99 -5.84 12.50 9.96
CA LYS A 99 -5.37 11.89 11.22
C LYS A 99 -4.52 10.65 10.98
N SER A 100 -5.04 9.73 10.19
CA SER A 100 -4.38 8.49 9.83
C SER A 100 -4.76 8.12 8.42
N LEU A 101 -3.83 7.48 7.71
CA LEU A 101 -4.08 6.95 6.39
C LEU A 101 -3.27 5.69 6.15
N THR A 102 -3.82 4.83 5.30
CA THR A 102 -3.12 3.68 4.75
C THR A 102 -3.32 3.68 3.24
N ILE A 103 -2.22 3.63 2.48
CA ILE A 103 -2.26 3.48 1.02
C ILE A 103 -1.63 2.13 0.69
N MET A 104 -2.35 1.31 -0.09
CA MET A 104 -1.88 0.01 -0.56
C MET A 104 -2.02 -0.09 -2.07
N ALA A 105 -1.07 -0.77 -2.71
CA ALA A 105 -1.12 -1.01 -4.15
C ALA A 105 -0.40 -2.30 -4.52
N TRP A 106 -0.90 -2.97 -5.57
CA TRP A 106 -0.08 -3.88 -6.35
C TRP A 106 0.58 -3.12 -7.48
N ILE A 107 1.90 -3.20 -7.59
CA ILE A 107 2.66 -2.54 -8.65
C ILE A 107 3.60 -3.52 -9.33
N LYS A 108 3.91 -3.26 -10.59
CA LYS A 108 4.97 -3.93 -11.34
C LYS A 108 5.77 -2.88 -12.09
N PRO A 109 6.82 -2.30 -11.48
CA PRO A 109 7.70 -1.37 -12.18
C PRO A 109 8.24 -2.04 -13.44
N VAL A 110 8.06 -1.43 -14.60
CA VAL A 110 8.71 -1.86 -15.86
C VAL A 110 10.07 -1.19 -15.99
N GLN A 111 10.15 0.04 -15.49
CA GLN A 111 11.36 0.80 -15.31
C GLN A 111 11.21 1.63 -14.03
N HIS A 112 11.97 1.31 -12.99
CA HIS A 112 12.07 2.15 -11.81
C HIS A 112 13.00 3.34 -12.11
N ALA A 113 12.41 4.42 -12.61
CA ALA A 113 13.09 5.70 -12.74
C ALA A 113 12.87 6.55 -11.47
N GLN A 114 13.57 7.67 -11.40
CA GLN A 114 13.48 8.56 -10.25
C GLN A 114 12.08 9.17 -10.15
N GLY A 115 11.47 9.06 -8.97
CA GLY A 115 10.26 9.80 -8.65
C GLY A 115 8.97 9.31 -9.31
N ASN A 116 8.92 8.08 -9.85
CA ASN A 116 7.69 7.51 -10.40
C ASN A 116 6.57 7.48 -9.34
N VAL A 117 5.54 8.29 -9.54
CA VAL A 117 4.40 8.42 -8.64
C VAL A 117 3.47 7.22 -8.79
N ILE A 118 3.03 6.67 -7.66
CA ILE A 118 2.06 5.57 -7.59
C ILE A 118 0.69 6.12 -7.19
N VAL A 119 0.65 6.91 -6.11
CA VAL A 119 -0.55 7.66 -5.69
C VAL A 119 -0.12 9.06 -5.28
N ASN A 120 -0.83 10.06 -5.76
CA ASN A 120 -0.62 11.44 -5.35
C ASN A 120 -1.96 12.14 -5.11
N LYS A 121 -2.04 12.84 -3.98
CA LYS A 121 -3.06 13.85 -3.71
C LYS A 121 -2.38 15.16 -3.38
N ARG A 122 -2.67 16.17 -4.19
CA ARG A 122 -2.26 17.57 -3.99
C ARG A 122 -3.47 18.47 -4.16
N ALA A 123 -4.29 18.54 -3.11
CA ALA A 123 -5.34 19.53 -2.99
C ALA A 123 -4.74 20.92 -2.69
N PRO A 124 -5.41 22.01 -3.11
CA PRO A 124 -5.03 23.38 -2.76
C PRO A 124 -5.17 23.68 -1.26
N VAL A 125 -5.88 22.83 -0.51
CA VAL A 125 -6.05 22.93 0.94
C VAL A 125 -5.15 21.89 1.60
N ALA A 126 -4.18 22.35 2.38
CA ALA A 126 -3.48 21.54 3.38
C ALA A 126 -4.12 21.80 4.77
N PRO A 127 -4.11 20.84 5.71
CA PRO A 127 -3.49 19.52 5.65
C PRO A 127 -4.41 18.46 5.00
N CYS A 128 -3.82 17.54 4.22
CA CYS A 128 -4.42 16.30 3.64
C CYS A 128 -3.68 15.81 2.37
N ASN A 129 -2.57 16.44 1.99
CA ASN A 129 -1.81 16.02 0.82
C ASN A 129 -0.88 14.87 1.16
N TYR A 130 -0.83 13.88 0.28
CA TYR A 130 0.03 12.71 0.43
C TYR A 130 0.57 12.23 -0.91
N THR A 131 1.70 11.53 -0.88
CA THR A 131 2.31 10.92 -2.07
C THR A 131 2.97 9.62 -1.69
N LEU A 132 2.62 8.55 -2.41
CA LEU A 132 3.37 7.29 -2.44
C LEU A 132 4.03 7.19 -3.80
N ARG A 133 5.35 7.01 -3.83
CA ARG A 133 6.15 6.97 -5.07
C ARG A 133 7.36 6.04 -4.92
N LEU A 134 8.00 5.72 -6.04
CA LEU A 134 9.40 5.29 -6.01
C LEU A 134 10.28 6.49 -5.64
N ALA A 135 11.26 6.27 -4.77
CA ALA A 135 12.12 7.31 -4.25
C ALA A 135 12.98 7.97 -5.33
N ASP A 136 13.55 9.12 -5.00
CA ASP A 136 14.50 9.81 -5.87
C ASP A 136 15.84 9.04 -5.83
N GLY A 137 16.02 8.10 -6.76
CA GLY A 137 17.20 7.24 -6.86
C GLY A 137 16.96 6.05 -7.80
N THR A 138 18.01 5.30 -8.12
CA THR A 138 17.92 4.08 -8.96
C THR A 138 17.94 2.80 -8.12
N ASN A 139 17.85 2.91 -6.80
CA ASN A 139 17.96 1.76 -5.91
C ASN A 139 16.65 1.00 -5.74
N GLY A 140 15.53 1.48 -6.30
CA GLY A 140 14.23 0.85 -6.16
C GLY A 140 13.60 1.02 -4.77
N GLU A 141 13.92 2.11 -4.09
CA GLU A 141 13.35 2.49 -2.80
C GLU A 141 11.94 3.09 -2.97
N PHE A 142 11.15 3.09 -1.90
CA PHE A 142 9.86 3.78 -1.86
C PHE A 142 9.93 5.01 -0.97
N ASP A 143 9.19 6.04 -1.38
CA ASP A 143 8.95 7.24 -0.59
C ASP A 143 7.46 7.35 -0.26
N PHE A 144 7.20 7.71 1.00
CA PHE A 144 5.93 8.27 1.42
C PHE A 144 6.11 9.71 1.88
N TRP A 145 5.26 10.61 1.38
CA TRP A 145 5.22 12.01 1.78
C TRP A 145 3.84 12.38 2.30
N TYR A 146 3.79 13.15 3.38
CA TYR A 146 2.56 13.72 3.92
C TYR A 146 2.73 15.22 4.21
N ASN A 147 1.66 16.00 4.05
CA ASN A 147 1.64 17.42 4.38
C ASN A 147 0.63 17.72 5.49
N SER A 148 1.15 17.93 6.70
CA SER A 148 0.41 18.32 7.90
C SER A 148 0.57 19.83 8.22
N GLY A 149 0.77 20.67 7.20
CA GLY A 149 1.19 22.07 7.34
C GLY A 149 2.63 22.31 6.85
N SER A 150 3.44 21.26 6.78
CA SER A 150 4.72 21.19 6.07
C SER A 150 4.91 19.78 5.51
N TRP A 151 5.71 19.65 4.45
CA TRP A 151 6.01 18.34 3.86
C TRP A 151 6.97 17.53 4.73
N GLN A 152 6.61 16.28 5.00
CA GLN A 152 7.40 15.28 5.70
C GLN A 152 7.58 14.08 4.78
N GLY A 153 8.82 13.63 4.58
CA GLY A 153 9.17 12.51 3.70
C GLY A 153 9.78 11.34 4.47
N TYR A 154 9.41 10.13 4.08
CA TYR A 154 9.85 8.88 4.67
C TYR A 154 10.29 7.92 3.57
N THR A 155 11.58 7.56 3.55
CA THR A 155 12.16 6.68 2.54
C THR A 155 12.52 5.33 3.16
N THR A 156 12.26 4.23 2.44
CA THR A 156 12.74 2.91 2.85
C THR A 156 14.26 2.84 2.74
N THR A 157 14.97 2.55 3.84
CA THR A 157 16.45 2.58 3.86
C THR A 157 17.11 1.19 3.86
N THR A 158 16.36 0.11 4.09
CA THR A 158 16.85 -1.29 4.03
C THR A 158 15.73 -2.28 3.67
N GLY A 159 16.07 -3.44 3.11
CA GLY A 159 15.25 -4.65 3.24
C GLY A 159 14.43 -5.14 2.04
N ALA A 160 14.00 -4.29 1.09
CA ALA A 160 13.28 -4.77 -0.11
C ALA A 160 13.22 -3.71 -1.22
N MET A 161 14.27 -3.67 -2.05
CA MET A 161 14.31 -2.83 -3.24
C MET A 161 13.47 -3.43 -4.37
N VAL A 162 12.71 -2.59 -5.09
CA VAL A 162 12.00 -3.06 -6.29
C VAL A 162 12.97 -3.45 -7.39
N LYS A 163 12.57 -4.47 -8.12
CA LYS A 163 13.21 -4.89 -9.37
C LYS A 163 12.18 -4.79 -10.48
N ASP A 164 12.64 -4.37 -11.65
CA ASP A 164 11.79 -4.29 -12.82
C ASP A 164 11.19 -5.66 -13.17
N GLY A 165 9.97 -5.62 -13.69
CA GLY A 165 9.23 -6.80 -14.12
C GLY A 165 8.69 -7.67 -12.97
N THR A 166 8.86 -7.28 -11.71
CA THR A 166 8.39 -8.04 -10.54
C THR A 166 7.17 -7.37 -9.90
N TRP A 167 6.15 -8.17 -9.58
CA TRP A 167 4.98 -7.69 -8.84
C TRP A 167 5.31 -7.52 -7.35
N TYR A 168 4.93 -6.38 -6.79
CA TYR A 168 5.03 -6.06 -5.36
C TYR A 168 3.67 -5.65 -4.82
N HIS A 169 3.37 -6.10 -3.61
CA HIS A 169 2.33 -5.49 -2.78
C HIS A 169 3.01 -4.51 -1.84
N ILE A 170 2.62 -3.24 -1.90
CA ILE A 170 3.20 -2.18 -1.08
C ILE A 170 2.11 -1.59 -0.20
N ALA A 171 2.51 -1.18 1.01
CA ALA A 171 1.65 -0.51 1.96
C ALA A 171 2.44 0.60 2.67
N SER A 172 1.83 1.77 2.81
CA SER A 172 2.32 2.84 3.66
C SER A 172 1.22 3.26 4.62
N THR A 173 1.55 3.30 5.91
CA THR A 173 0.65 3.69 6.99
C THR A 173 1.21 4.92 7.68
N TYR A 174 0.38 5.93 7.94
CA TYR A 174 0.77 7.13 8.63
C TYR A 174 -0.28 7.53 9.65
N THR A 175 0.16 8.02 10.81
CA THR A 175 -0.68 8.58 11.87
C THR A 175 -0.04 9.88 12.33
N SER A 176 -0.81 10.97 12.37
CA SER A 176 -0.37 12.27 12.88
C SER A 176 -0.54 12.35 14.39
N GLY A 177 0.46 12.85 15.12
CA GLY A 177 0.28 13.32 16.50
C GLY A 177 0.48 12.28 17.61
N GLU A 178 1.00 11.08 17.31
CA GLU A 178 1.47 10.14 18.33
C GLU A 178 3.00 10.03 18.27
N GLY A 179 3.65 10.69 19.24
CA GLY A 179 5.06 10.59 19.56
C GLY A 179 5.25 10.73 21.06
#